data_AF-A0A558R8Y4-F1
#
_entry.id   AF-A0A558R8Y4-F1
#
_cell.length_a   1.000
_cell.length_b   1.000
_cell.length_c   1.000
_cell.angle_alpha   90.00
_cell.angle_beta   90.00
_cell.angle_gamma   90.00
#
_symmetry.space_group_name_H-M   'P 1'
#
loop_
_entity.id
_entity.type
_entity.pdbx_description
1 polymer ?
#
loop_
_entity_poly.entity_id
_entity_poly.type
_entity_poly.pdbx_seq_one_letter_code
_entity_poly.pdbx_strand_id
1 'polypeptide(L)'
;MHFRFAMCFGALLPVLRRRWGVAGFVEATGGGAVRRRRLIDIMPGPHRTGRHHKSEFTALLRVILIAGAGVALLASVGASVQAAAPETIIQARKAKYREIGKAFKSINDEVKKSAPDRGLIGSSASLIAGNLRQVGSLFPAGSGPSSGVRTKALPTIWTKWPEFARLNAAATGEAGKLVLASRGADVAAIAAQARSLGKACQACHQQFRDED
;
A
#
# COMPACT_ATOMS: atom_id res chain seq x y z
N MET A 1 -16.91 48.86 -44.44
CA MET A 1 -15.46 48.66 -44.65
C MET A 1 -15.15 47.19 -44.44
N HIS A 2 -15.02 46.45 -45.54
CA HIS A 2 -14.70 45.03 -45.58
C HIS A 2 -13.19 44.83 -45.56
N PHE A 3 -12.69 43.92 -44.72
CA PHE A 3 -11.40 43.28 -44.94
C PHE A 3 -11.57 41.76 -44.81
N ARG A 4 -11.69 41.12 -45.99
CA ARG A 4 -11.45 39.69 -46.22
C ARG A 4 -9.94 39.53 -46.45
N PHE A 5 -9.28 38.61 -45.75
CA PHE A 5 -8.02 37.99 -46.19
C PHE A 5 -7.92 36.62 -45.49
N ALA A 6 -8.40 35.57 -46.14
CA ALA A 6 -7.64 34.70 -47.06
C ALA A 6 -6.90 33.59 -46.29
N MET A 7 -7.52 32.42 -46.31
CA MET A 7 -6.92 31.13 -46.02
C MET A 7 -5.76 30.87 -47.00
N CYS A 8 -4.63 30.38 -46.49
CA CYS A 8 -3.64 29.68 -47.29
C CYS A 8 -3.50 28.25 -46.77
N PHE A 9 -4.02 27.33 -47.59
CA PHE A 9 -3.71 25.91 -47.60
C PHE A 9 -2.22 25.70 -47.87
N GLY A 10 -1.60 24.79 -47.12
CA GLY A 10 -0.20 24.39 -47.33
C GLY A 10 0.03 22.98 -46.80
N ALA A 11 -0.67 22.00 -47.37
CA ALA A 11 -0.33 20.59 -47.24
C ALA A 11 0.64 20.21 -48.37
N LEU A 12 1.86 19.79 -48.04
CA LEU A 12 2.64 18.76 -48.75
C LEU A 12 4.02 18.61 -48.08
N LEU A 13 4.31 17.43 -47.55
CA LEU A 13 5.65 16.80 -47.57
C LEU A 13 5.53 15.39 -47.00
N PRO A 14 5.62 14.33 -47.82
CA PRO A 14 5.79 12.97 -47.37
C PRO A 14 7.27 12.55 -47.47
N VAL A 15 7.58 11.44 -46.79
CA VAL A 15 8.76 10.58 -47.02
C VAL A 15 10.10 11.13 -46.53
N LEU A 16 10.63 10.56 -45.44
CA LEU A 16 12.01 10.04 -45.35
C LEU A 16 12.16 9.17 -44.10
N ARG A 17 11.67 7.93 -44.20
CA ARG A 17 12.06 6.81 -43.34
C ARG A 17 12.98 5.90 -44.15
N ARG A 18 14.30 6.10 -44.03
CA ARG A 18 15.41 5.27 -44.52
C ARG A 18 16.63 5.69 -43.69
N ARG A 19 17.64 4.89 -43.35
CA ARG A 19 17.95 3.48 -43.52
C ARG A 19 19.30 3.30 -42.79
N TRP A 20 19.30 2.52 -41.71
CA TRP A 20 20.47 1.79 -41.20
C TRP A 20 19.95 0.34 -41.13
N GLY A 21 20.31 -0.57 -42.04
CA GLY A 21 21.64 -1.16 -42.23
C GLY A 21 21.66 -2.48 -41.43
N VAL A 22 21.13 -3.59 -41.97
CA VAL A 22 21.86 -4.81 -42.42
C VAL A 22 23.18 -5.04 -41.65
N ALA A 23 23.51 -6.20 -41.06
CA ALA A 23 23.23 -7.59 -41.40
C ALA A 23 23.29 -8.47 -40.13
N GLY A 24 22.57 -9.59 -40.15
CA GLY A 24 22.57 -10.57 -39.07
C GLY A 24 21.65 -11.75 -39.39
N PHE A 25 21.87 -12.35 -40.55
CA PHE A 25 21.25 -13.60 -40.97
C PHE A 25 22.04 -14.76 -40.34
N VAL A 26 21.42 -15.49 -39.40
CA VAL A 26 21.75 -16.89 -39.12
C VAL A 26 20.44 -17.66 -39.09
N GLU A 27 20.28 -18.45 -40.13
CA GLU A 27 19.23 -19.43 -40.33
C GLU A 27 19.53 -20.67 -39.49
N ALA A 28 18.55 -21.13 -38.71
CA ALA A 28 18.55 -22.45 -38.10
C ALA A 28 17.17 -23.06 -38.29
N THR A 29 17.06 -23.84 -39.36
CA THR A 29 15.96 -24.74 -39.67
C THR A 29 15.93 -25.90 -38.68
N GLY A 30 14.74 -26.39 -38.33
CA GLY A 30 14.62 -27.61 -37.54
C GLY A 30 13.25 -27.85 -36.93
N GLY A 31 12.23 -28.09 -37.76
CA GLY A 31 10.94 -28.63 -37.33
C GLY A 31 11.07 -30.07 -36.80
N GLY A 32 10.17 -30.49 -35.92
CA GLY A 32 10.20 -31.86 -35.40
C GLY A 32 9.11 -32.23 -34.40
N ALA A 33 7.88 -32.36 -34.91
CA ALA A 33 6.82 -33.28 -34.51
C ALA A 33 6.74 -33.80 -33.06
N VAL A 34 5.65 -33.39 -32.40
CA VAL A 34 4.94 -34.13 -31.36
C VAL A 34 4.65 -35.57 -31.79
N ARG A 35 5.06 -36.57 -30.99
CA ARG A 35 4.50 -37.93 -31.08
C ARG A 35 4.35 -38.58 -29.71
N ARG A 36 3.09 -38.77 -29.31
CA ARG A 36 2.67 -39.69 -28.25
C ARG A 36 3.05 -41.12 -28.67
N ARG A 37 3.67 -41.89 -27.77
CA ARG A 37 3.64 -43.36 -27.84
C ARG A 37 2.94 -43.89 -26.60
N ARG A 38 1.86 -44.62 -26.85
CA ARG A 38 1.19 -45.50 -25.90
C ARG A 38 1.71 -46.91 -26.19
N LEU A 39 2.09 -47.60 -25.11
CA LEU A 39 1.85 -49.01 -24.79
C LEU A 39 2.40 -50.11 -25.73
N ILE A 40 3.08 -51.10 -25.12
CA ILE A 40 2.90 -52.57 -25.26
C ILE A 40 4.25 -53.32 -25.20
N ASP A 41 4.29 -54.28 -24.26
CA ASP A 41 5.06 -55.53 -24.11
C ASP A 41 6.60 -55.55 -24.12
N ILE A 42 7.20 -55.77 -22.94
CA ILE A 42 8.12 -56.90 -22.68
C ILE A 42 7.97 -57.33 -21.20
N MET A 43 7.30 -58.46 -20.95
CA MET A 43 7.36 -59.20 -19.67
C MET A 43 8.42 -60.30 -19.73
N PRO A 44 9.09 -60.63 -18.62
CA PRO A 44 9.43 -62.00 -18.26
C PRO A 44 8.58 -62.51 -17.08
N GLY A 45 8.21 -63.79 -17.16
CA GLY A 45 7.29 -64.51 -16.27
C GLY A 45 7.84 -64.87 -14.87
N PRO A 46 7.11 -65.72 -14.12
CA PRO A 46 6.99 -65.60 -12.68
C PRO A 46 7.91 -66.54 -11.88
N HIS A 47 8.47 -66.03 -10.78
CA HIS A 47 8.92 -66.86 -9.66
C HIS A 47 7.86 -66.87 -8.56
N ARG A 48 7.32 -68.06 -8.29
CA ARG A 48 6.37 -68.36 -7.22
C ARG A 48 7.07 -69.32 -6.25
N THR A 49 7.34 -68.90 -5.02
CA THR A 49 7.35 -69.76 -3.81
C THR A 49 7.57 -68.94 -2.53
N GLY A 50 6.84 -69.31 -1.45
CA GLY A 50 7.12 -68.93 -0.05
C GLY A 50 6.31 -67.72 0.42
N ARG A 51 5.10 -67.83 0.98
CA ARG A 51 4.64 -68.62 2.13
C ARG A 51 5.33 -68.21 3.45
N HIS A 52 4.52 -67.62 4.33
CA HIS A 52 4.70 -67.34 5.76
C HIS A 52 5.80 -66.35 6.14
N HIS A 53 5.36 -65.21 6.69
CA HIS A 53 5.78 -64.78 8.03
C HIS A 53 5.04 -63.47 8.38
N LYS A 54 3.84 -63.62 8.96
CA LYS A 54 3.08 -62.54 9.59
C LYS A 54 3.42 -62.57 11.10
N SER A 55 4.54 -62.00 11.54
CA SER A 55 4.77 -61.81 13.00
C SER A 55 5.91 -60.89 13.46
N GLU A 56 6.58 -60.07 12.63
CA GLU A 56 7.69 -59.21 13.15
C GLU A 56 7.46 -57.70 13.03
N PHE A 57 6.24 -57.22 12.73
CA PHE A 57 5.96 -55.77 12.65
C PHE A 57 5.53 -55.11 13.96
N THR A 58 5.58 -55.83 15.08
CA THR A 58 5.10 -55.36 16.41
C THR A 58 6.16 -55.40 17.51
N ALA A 59 7.44 -55.40 17.15
CA ALA A 59 8.55 -55.48 18.12
C ALA A 59 9.56 -54.32 18.02
N LEU A 60 9.19 -53.17 17.42
CA LEU A 60 10.00 -51.94 17.46
C LEU A 60 9.26 -50.76 18.12
N LEU A 61 8.23 -51.05 18.93
CA LEU A 61 7.38 -50.04 19.58
C LEU A 61 7.43 -50.08 21.12
N ARG A 62 8.41 -50.76 21.71
CA ARG A 62 8.53 -50.90 23.19
C ARG A 62 9.90 -50.58 23.80
N VAL A 63 10.85 -50.02 23.04
CA VAL A 63 12.19 -49.65 23.57
C VAL A 63 12.38 -48.13 23.73
N ILE A 64 11.35 -47.31 23.46
CA ILE A 64 11.35 -45.87 23.80
C ILE A 64 10.42 -45.65 25.00
N LEU A 65 10.71 -46.30 26.13
CA LEU A 65 9.95 -46.11 27.38
C LEU A 65 10.79 -45.69 28.58
N ILE A 66 12.09 -45.41 28.45
CA ILE A 66 12.91 -44.97 29.60
C ILE A 66 14.00 -44.00 29.15
N ALA A 67 13.65 -42.73 28.90
CA ALA A 67 14.54 -41.56 29.02
C ALA A 67 13.79 -40.31 28.53
N GLY A 68 13.40 -39.43 29.44
CA GLY A 68 12.78 -38.16 29.07
C GLY A 68 11.86 -37.55 30.12
N ALA A 69 12.20 -37.68 31.40
CA ALA A 69 11.66 -36.78 32.41
C ALA A 69 12.21 -35.36 32.11
N GLY A 70 11.38 -34.54 31.49
CA GLY A 70 11.78 -33.21 31.05
C GLY A 70 10.73 -32.55 30.17
N VAL A 71 9.46 -32.56 30.58
CA VAL A 71 8.47 -31.64 30.02
C VAL A 71 8.87 -30.25 30.48
N ALA A 72 9.65 -29.57 29.65
CA ALA A 72 9.97 -28.17 29.80
C ALA A 72 8.66 -27.40 29.85
N LEU A 73 8.35 -26.82 31.01
CA LEU A 73 7.45 -25.67 31.09
C LEU A 73 8.09 -24.55 30.27
N LEU A 74 7.75 -24.49 28.99
CA LEU A 74 7.84 -23.25 28.22
C LEU A 74 6.83 -22.30 28.85
N ALA A 75 7.24 -21.63 29.94
CA ALA A 75 6.59 -20.43 30.40
C ALA A 75 6.65 -19.44 29.24
N SER A 76 5.55 -19.34 28.50
CA SER A 76 5.31 -18.24 27.58
C SER A 76 5.33 -16.97 28.42
N VAL A 77 6.51 -16.35 28.50
CA VAL A 77 6.64 -14.96 28.94
C VAL A 77 5.93 -14.16 27.87
N GLY A 78 4.62 -14.02 28.02
CA GLY A 78 3.84 -13.07 27.27
C GLY A 78 4.45 -11.72 27.59
N ALA A 79 5.18 -11.15 26.64
CA ALA A 79 5.52 -9.74 26.69
C ALA A 79 4.18 -9.00 26.74
N SER A 80 3.73 -8.65 27.93
CA SER A 80 2.64 -7.72 28.12
C SER A 80 3.16 -6.40 27.58
N VAL A 81 2.88 -6.13 26.31
CA VAL A 81 2.98 -4.79 25.74
C VAL A 81 2.06 -3.95 26.61
N GLN A 82 2.62 -3.18 27.55
CA GLN A 82 1.86 -2.16 28.25
C GLN A 82 1.30 -1.24 27.16
N ALA A 83 0.00 -1.37 26.89
CA ALA A 83 -0.69 -0.44 26.02
C ALA A 83 -0.48 0.96 26.61
N ALA A 84 0.05 1.88 25.81
CA ALA A 84 0.23 3.26 26.24
C ALA A 84 -1.11 3.80 26.77
N ALA A 85 -1.05 4.57 27.86
CA ALA A 85 -2.24 5.11 28.49
C ALA A 85 -3.10 5.85 27.44
N PRO A 86 -4.45 5.72 27.48
CA PRO A 86 -5.34 6.36 26.51
C PRO A 86 -5.06 7.86 26.34
N GLU A 87 -4.72 8.56 27.42
CA GLU A 87 -4.30 9.96 27.41
C GLU A 87 -3.11 10.21 26.47
N THR A 88 -2.03 9.44 26.62
CA THR A 88 -0.81 9.57 25.80
C THR A 88 -1.11 9.36 24.32
N ILE A 89 -1.92 8.35 23.98
CA ILE A 89 -2.33 8.07 22.60
C ILE A 89 -3.17 9.21 22.02
N ILE A 90 -4.14 9.71 22.80
CA ILE A 90 -5.03 10.78 22.38
C ILE A 90 -4.25 12.08 22.17
N GLN A 91 -3.30 12.40 23.05
CA GLN A 91 -2.43 13.57 22.88
C GLN A 91 -1.51 13.44 21.68
N ALA A 92 -0.88 12.28 21.47
CA ALA A 92 -0.05 12.02 20.29
C ALA A 92 -0.85 12.19 18.99
N ARG A 93 -2.08 11.66 18.95
CA ARG A 93 -3.02 11.85 17.84
C ARG A 93 -3.34 13.33 17.59
N LYS A 94 -3.70 14.07 18.63
CA LYS A 94 -4.01 15.51 18.53
C LYS A 94 -2.80 16.31 18.03
N ALA A 95 -1.60 16.04 18.56
CA ALA A 95 -0.38 16.70 18.14
C ALA A 95 -0.11 16.47 16.64
N LYS A 96 -0.25 15.22 16.16
CA LYS A 96 -0.08 14.87 14.76
C LYS A 96 -1.04 15.64 13.84
N TYR A 97 -2.33 15.71 14.20
CA TYR A 97 -3.31 16.48 13.43
C TYR A 97 -3.05 17.99 13.47
N ARG A 98 -2.51 18.53 14.58
CA ARG A 98 -2.09 19.93 14.65
C ARG A 98 -0.91 20.22 13.72
N GLU A 99 0.07 19.32 13.64
CA GLU A 99 1.18 19.44 12.69
C GLU A 99 0.69 19.42 11.24
N ILE A 100 -0.19 18.47 10.89
CA ILE A 100 -0.83 18.40 9.57
C ILE A 100 -1.56 19.70 9.27
N GLY A 101 -2.40 20.19 10.19
CA GLY A 101 -3.19 21.41 10.02
C GLY A 101 -2.32 22.65 9.82
N LYS A 102 -1.22 22.78 10.59
CA LYS A 102 -0.25 23.87 10.44
C LYS A 102 0.42 23.85 9.06
N ALA A 103 0.96 22.70 8.65
CA ALA A 103 1.59 22.55 7.34
C ALA A 103 0.61 22.80 6.18
N PHE A 104 -0.63 22.32 6.31
CA PHE A 104 -1.67 22.56 5.31
C PHE A 104 -2.03 24.05 5.22
N LYS A 105 -2.12 24.75 6.36
CA LYS A 105 -2.30 26.20 6.38
C LYS A 105 -1.14 26.91 5.67
N SER A 106 0.11 26.55 5.97
CA SER A 106 1.29 27.12 5.30
C SER A 106 1.20 27.01 3.78
N ILE A 107 0.84 25.83 3.25
CA ILE A 107 0.64 25.66 1.80
C ILE A 107 -0.44 26.61 1.27
N ASN A 108 -1.58 26.69 1.94
CA ASN A 108 -2.70 27.55 1.53
C ASN A 108 -2.37 29.05 1.62
N ASP A 109 -1.48 29.45 2.53
CA ASP A 109 -1.01 30.82 2.63
C ASP A 109 0.00 31.12 1.50
N GLU A 110 0.96 30.23 1.25
CA GLU A 110 1.99 30.41 0.21
C GLU A 110 1.39 30.50 -1.20
N VAL A 111 0.43 29.65 -1.54
CA VAL A 111 -0.18 29.66 -2.90
C VAL A 111 -0.98 30.93 -3.21
N LYS A 112 -1.23 31.78 -2.21
CA LYS A 112 -1.91 33.09 -2.38
C LYS A 112 -0.94 34.25 -2.53
N LYS A 113 0.36 34.03 -2.29
CA LYS A 113 1.38 35.08 -2.41
C LYS A 113 1.73 35.32 -3.88
N SER A 114 2.16 36.54 -4.19
CA SER A 114 2.75 36.90 -5.49
C SER A 114 4.08 36.17 -5.72
N ALA A 115 4.84 35.91 -4.66
CA ALA A 115 6.07 35.13 -4.66
C ALA A 115 6.01 34.03 -3.59
N PRO A 116 5.49 32.83 -3.91
CA PRO A 116 5.38 31.71 -2.97
C PRO A 116 6.73 31.10 -2.58
N ASP A 117 6.90 30.74 -1.30
CA ASP A 117 8.03 29.92 -0.87
C ASP A 117 7.83 28.45 -1.29
N ARG A 118 8.51 28.06 -2.37
CA ARG A 118 8.46 26.72 -2.95
C ARG A 118 9.03 25.65 -2.01
N GLY A 119 10.08 25.98 -1.26
CA GLY A 119 10.71 25.06 -0.32
C GLY A 119 9.79 24.76 0.87
N LEU A 120 9.10 25.78 1.37
CA LEU A 120 8.10 25.63 2.42
C LEU A 120 6.90 24.80 1.94
N ILE A 121 6.39 25.04 0.71
CA ILE A 121 5.31 24.23 0.13
C ILE A 121 5.74 22.75 0.04
N GLY A 122 6.93 22.47 -0.49
CA GLY A 122 7.43 21.11 -0.67
C GLY A 122 7.63 20.36 0.66
N SER A 123 8.26 21.02 1.64
CA SER A 123 8.47 20.44 2.97
C SER A 123 7.15 20.23 3.72
N SER A 124 6.22 21.18 3.65
CA SER A 124 4.88 21.06 4.25
C SER A 124 4.07 19.92 3.63
N ALA A 125 4.09 19.78 2.30
CA ALA A 125 3.39 18.69 1.62
C ALA A 125 3.93 17.32 2.05
N SER A 126 5.25 17.21 2.18
CA SER A 126 5.93 15.98 2.60
C SER A 126 5.60 15.63 4.04
N LEU A 127 5.56 16.63 4.94
CA LEU A 127 5.15 16.46 6.33
C LEU A 127 3.71 15.94 6.42
N ILE A 128 2.78 16.53 5.68
CA ILE A 128 1.38 16.08 5.66
C ILE A 128 1.28 14.63 5.22
N ALA A 129 1.92 14.27 4.10
CA ALA A 129 1.88 12.91 3.58
C ALA A 129 2.50 11.90 4.56
N GLY A 130 3.61 12.27 5.22
CA GLY A 130 4.26 11.45 6.25
C GLY A 130 3.37 11.21 7.47
N ASN A 131 2.75 12.28 7.97
CA ASN A 131 1.91 12.20 9.15
C ASN A 131 0.60 11.44 8.90
N LEU A 132 -0.03 11.61 7.73
CA LEU A 132 -1.27 10.89 7.37
C LEU A 132 -1.07 9.37 7.28
N ARG A 133 0.12 8.90 6.87
CA ARG A 133 0.45 7.46 6.89
C ARG A 133 0.45 6.87 8.30
N GLN A 134 0.73 7.68 9.32
CA GLN A 134 0.80 7.24 10.72
C GLN A 134 -0.55 7.34 11.43
N VAL A 135 -1.53 8.05 10.87
CA VAL A 135 -2.81 8.33 11.54
C VAL A 135 -3.55 7.04 11.93
N GLY A 136 -3.55 6.02 11.07
CA GLY A 136 -4.27 4.78 11.32
C GLY A 136 -3.83 4.04 12.60
N SER A 137 -2.54 4.11 12.97
CA SER A 137 -2.05 3.45 14.20
C SER A 137 -2.39 4.22 15.48
N LEU A 138 -2.89 5.45 15.38
CA LEU A 138 -3.21 6.31 16.52
C LEU A 138 -4.65 6.13 17.03
N PHE A 139 -5.35 5.08 16.62
CA PHE A 139 -6.71 4.75 17.06
C PHE A 139 -6.85 3.31 17.60
N PRO A 140 -6.00 2.87 18.55
CA PRO A 140 -6.19 1.58 19.20
C PRO A 140 -7.55 1.50 19.91
N ALA A 141 -8.04 0.28 20.12
CA ALA A 141 -9.24 0.03 20.91
C ALA A 141 -9.08 0.66 22.32
N GLY A 142 -10.17 1.23 22.84
CA GLY A 142 -10.14 1.93 24.14
C GLY A 142 -9.51 3.33 24.11
N SER A 143 -9.17 3.90 22.95
CA SER A 143 -8.72 5.31 22.81
C SER A 143 -9.81 6.29 22.33
N GLY A 144 -11.07 5.85 22.47
CA GLY A 144 -12.27 6.63 22.16
C GLY A 144 -12.87 7.33 23.37
N PRO A 145 -14.06 7.92 23.24
CA PRO A 145 -14.72 8.65 24.33
C PRO A 145 -14.95 7.80 25.59
N SER A 146 -15.12 6.48 25.44
CA SER A 146 -15.27 5.54 26.55
C SER A 146 -14.03 5.41 27.45
N SER A 147 -12.89 5.97 27.05
CA SER A 147 -11.66 6.00 27.86
C SER A 147 -11.72 6.97 29.04
N GLY A 148 -12.73 7.85 29.09
CA GLY A 148 -12.82 8.96 30.04
C GLY A 148 -11.94 10.16 29.70
N VAL A 149 -11.11 10.07 28.65
CA VAL A 149 -10.26 11.18 28.17
C VAL A 149 -11.00 11.98 27.10
N ARG A 150 -11.00 13.32 27.24
CA ARG A 150 -11.64 14.22 26.28
C ARG A 150 -11.04 14.07 24.88
N THR A 151 -11.88 13.71 23.91
CA THR A 151 -11.47 13.49 22.52
C THR A 151 -12.63 13.83 21.58
N LYS A 152 -12.32 14.49 20.45
CA LYS A 152 -13.30 14.74 19.37
C LYS A 152 -13.45 13.52 18.45
N ALA A 153 -12.80 12.39 18.75
CA ALA A 153 -12.95 11.17 17.96
C ALA A 153 -14.29 10.49 18.30
N LEU A 154 -15.18 10.37 17.32
CA LEU A 154 -16.49 9.74 17.54
C LEU A 154 -16.34 8.22 17.75
N PRO A 155 -17.22 7.58 18.56
CA PRO A 155 -17.19 6.13 18.77
C PRO A 155 -17.42 5.34 17.46
N THR A 156 -18.04 5.98 16.46
CA THR A 156 -18.28 5.42 15.12
C THR A 156 -17.02 5.00 14.38
N ILE A 157 -15.84 5.52 14.74
CA ILE A 157 -14.56 5.11 14.15
C ILE A 157 -14.33 3.61 14.36
N TRP A 158 -14.57 3.09 15.57
CA TRP A 158 -14.32 1.70 15.91
C TRP A 158 -15.39 0.76 15.35
N THR A 159 -16.61 1.24 15.11
CA THR A 159 -17.67 0.44 14.49
C THR A 159 -17.63 0.46 12.96
N LYS A 160 -17.07 1.52 12.35
CA LYS A 160 -16.91 1.68 10.90
C LYS A 160 -15.44 1.75 10.48
N TRP A 161 -14.59 0.91 11.08
CA TRP A 161 -13.15 0.92 10.84
C TRP A 161 -12.75 0.83 9.35
N PRO A 162 -13.37 -0.05 8.52
CA PRO A 162 -13.02 -0.12 7.10
C PRO A 162 -13.24 1.21 6.36
N GLU A 163 -14.31 1.93 6.68
CA GLU A 163 -14.61 3.23 6.08
C GLU A 163 -13.65 4.31 6.57
N PHE A 164 -13.35 4.34 7.88
CA PHE A 164 -12.34 5.23 8.43
C PHE A 164 -10.97 5.02 7.76
N ALA A 165 -10.52 3.77 7.64
CA ALA A 165 -9.25 3.42 6.99
C ALA A 165 -9.24 3.82 5.51
N ARG A 166 -10.35 3.60 4.79
CA ARG A 166 -10.52 4.00 3.39
C ARG A 166 -10.41 5.51 3.20
N LEU A 167 -11.07 6.31 4.04
CA LEU A 167 -10.99 7.78 3.98
C LEU A 167 -9.59 8.28 4.34
N ASN A 168 -8.93 7.69 5.34
CA ASN A 168 -7.55 8.02 5.67
C ASN A 168 -6.59 7.70 4.51
N ALA A 169 -6.78 6.55 3.85
CA ALA A 169 -6.00 6.18 2.67
C ALA A 169 -6.25 7.15 1.50
N ALA A 170 -7.49 7.58 1.28
CA ALA A 170 -7.82 8.59 0.27
C ALA A 170 -7.11 9.93 0.55
N ALA A 171 -7.18 10.44 1.77
CA ALA A 171 -6.46 11.66 2.16
C ALA A 171 -4.94 11.50 2.02
N THR A 172 -4.39 10.35 2.39
CA THR A 172 -2.96 10.03 2.19
C THR A 172 -2.58 10.04 0.71
N GLY A 173 -3.44 9.51 -0.17
CA GLY A 173 -3.24 9.54 -1.62
C GLY A 173 -3.25 10.96 -2.18
N GLU A 174 -4.21 11.80 -1.76
CA GLU A 174 -4.26 13.22 -2.16
C GLU A 174 -3.05 14.02 -1.65
N ALA A 175 -2.54 13.70 -0.46
CA ALA A 175 -1.31 14.29 0.06
C ALA A 175 -0.08 13.86 -0.77
N GLY A 176 -0.02 12.60 -1.21
CA GLY A 176 1.01 12.13 -2.14
C GLY A 176 0.99 12.88 -3.47
N LYS A 177 -0.21 13.10 -4.04
CA LYS A 177 -0.37 13.94 -5.24
C LYS A 177 0.05 15.40 -5.00
N LEU A 178 -0.21 15.94 -3.81
CA LEU A 178 0.24 17.29 -3.44
C LEU A 178 1.77 17.39 -3.37
N VAL A 179 2.45 16.36 -2.88
CA VAL A 179 3.92 16.25 -2.92
C VAL A 179 4.44 16.21 -4.36
N LEU A 180 3.74 15.55 -5.28
CA LEU A 180 4.14 15.54 -6.69
C LEU A 180 3.92 16.93 -7.33
N ALA A 181 2.77 17.55 -7.08
CA ALA A 181 2.45 18.88 -7.60
C ALA A 181 3.44 19.95 -7.10
N SER A 182 3.90 19.86 -5.84
CA SER A 182 4.84 20.82 -5.25
C SER A 182 6.23 20.83 -5.92
N ARG A 183 6.58 19.76 -6.66
CA ARG A 183 7.84 19.67 -7.43
C ARG A 183 7.80 20.45 -8.76
N GLY A 184 6.61 20.77 -9.28
CA GLY A 184 6.45 21.57 -10.49
C GLY A 184 6.68 23.06 -10.24
N ALA A 185 6.40 23.90 -11.24
CA ALA A 185 6.40 25.37 -11.10
C ALA A 185 4.99 25.98 -11.02
N ASP A 186 3.95 25.22 -11.36
CA ASP A 186 2.58 25.70 -11.44
C ASP A 186 1.93 25.83 -10.04
N VAL A 187 1.79 27.06 -9.57
CA VAL A 187 1.15 27.40 -8.29
C VAL A 187 -0.35 27.12 -8.32
N ALA A 188 -1.01 27.31 -9.48
CA ALA A 188 -2.44 27.04 -9.62
C ALA A 188 -2.74 25.54 -9.52
N ALA A 189 -1.88 24.69 -10.09
CA ALA A 189 -1.96 23.24 -9.92
C ALA A 189 -1.80 22.81 -8.46
N ILE A 190 -0.87 23.42 -7.72
CA ILE A 190 -0.70 23.13 -6.28
C ILE A 190 -1.92 23.58 -5.49
N ALA A 191 -2.46 24.76 -5.77
CA ALA A 191 -3.66 25.24 -5.11
C ALA A 191 -4.87 24.33 -5.40
N ALA A 192 -5.00 23.83 -6.64
CA ALA A 192 -6.03 22.86 -7.00
C ALA A 192 -5.88 21.55 -6.23
N GLN A 193 -4.66 21.01 -6.15
CA GLN A 193 -4.39 19.78 -5.42
C GLN A 193 -4.58 19.95 -3.90
N ALA A 194 -4.23 21.12 -3.35
CA ALA A 194 -4.48 21.44 -1.94
C ALA A 194 -6.00 21.46 -1.64
N ARG A 195 -6.84 21.97 -2.55
CA ARG A 195 -8.31 21.88 -2.43
C ARG A 195 -8.81 20.43 -2.45
N SER A 196 -8.27 19.59 -3.33
CA SER A 196 -8.61 18.16 -3.37
C SER A 196 -8.27 17.44 -2.05
N LEU A 197 -7.08 17.71 -1.50
CA LEU A 197 -6.70 17.22 -0.18
C LEU A 197 -7.64 17.73 0.92
N GLY A 198 -7.98 19.02 0.90
CA GLY A 198 -8.93 19.61 1.85
C GLY A 198 -10.28 18.92 1.86
N LYS A 199 -10.83 18.58 0.68
CA LYS A 199 -12.07 17.80 0.54
C LYS A 199 -11.93 16.40 1.15
N ALA A 200 -10.80 15.72 0.97
CA ALA A 200 -10.55 14.42 1.59
C ALA A 200 -10.47 14.50 3.12
N CYS A 201 -9.84 15.55 3.67
CA CYS A 201 -9.83 15.82 5.10
C CYS A 201 -11.27 16.02 5.64
N GLN A 202 -12.06 16.83 4.94
CA GLN A 202 -13.44 17.12 5.30
C GLN A 202 -14.32 15.86 5.30
N ALA A 203 -14.20 15.01 4.29
CA ALA A 203 -14.97 13.77 4.19
C ALA A 203 -14.78 12.83 5.39
N CYS A 204 -13.58 12.79 5.97
CA CYS A 204 -13.31 12.04 7.19
C CYS A 204 -13.87 12.75 8.44
N HIS A 205 -13.60 14.05 8.59
CA HIS A 205 -14.06 14.81 9.76
C HIS A 205 -15.58 14.79 9.92
N GLN A 206 -16.33 14.96 8.83
CA GLN A 206 -17.80 14.94 8.85
C GLN A 206 -18.42 13.65 9.39
N GLN A 207 -17.70 12.53 9.32
CA GLN A 207 -18.21 11.23 9.75
C GLN A 207 -17.68 10.78 11.12
N PHE A 208 -16.48 11.26 11.48
CA PHE A 208 -15.68 10.65 12.54
C PHE A 208 -15.14 11.64 13.56
N ARG A 209 -15.34 12.94 13.35
CA ARG A 209 -14.91 13.98 14.28
C ARG A 209 -16.11 14.76 14.78
N ASP A 210 -16.15 14.94 16.09
CA ASP A 210 -17.07 15.86 16.75
C ASP A 210 -16.70 17.31 16.42
N GLU A 211 -17.68 18.11 16.02
CA GLU A 211 -17.47 19.51 15.64
C GLU A 211 -17.51 20.44 16.87
N ASP A 212 -18.05 19.99 18.01
CA ASP A 212 -18.20 20.76 19.26
C ASP A 212 -16.92 20.78 20.11
#